data_AF-A0A0R2F3X2-F1
#
_entry.id   AF-A0A0R2F3X2-F1
#
_cell.length_a   1.000
_cell.length_b   1.000
_cell.length_c   1.000
_cell.angle_alpha   90.00
_cell.angle_beta   90.00
_cell.angle_gamma   90.00
#
_symmetry.space_group_name_H-M   'P 1'
#
loop_
_entity.id
_entity.type
_entity.pdbx_description
1 polymer ?
#
loop_
_entity_poly.entity_id
_entity_poly.type
_entity_poly.pdbx_seq_one_letter_code
_entity_poly.pdbx_strand_id
1 'polypeptide(L)'
;MNKTLIKGLAFSALALGIGFTTQQTNADASTAYRTVKTKSYYSTTPAYHAKNATKSVYMWNSTITKKLHNLKNYPKTTWYVQKSVKLTNGKKTGIFYYVENASNSVRGYVWRGYLTKGSLSTATNTNSLTTATSNNSITFNFVDDNTGATVKTAQWIIPNSYLKSGATLKKGVLLKNVLTNLAKVWTGASSVGPDGYDIIDTSGTGQSTLKVGGTLTLKVTAQPTK
;
A
#
# COMPACT_ATOMS: atom_id res chain seq x y z
N MET A 1 77.23 -10.14 6.23
CA MET A 1 77.13 -9.21 5.09
C MET A 1 76.10 -8.16 5.43
N ASN A 2 76.61 -7.00 5.79
CA ASN A 2 75.99 -5.93 6.55
C ASN A 2 76.51 -4.67 5.88
N LYS A 3 75.61 -3.84 5.35
CA LYS A 3 75.98 -2.60 4.67
C LYS A 3 75.43 -1.42 5.46
N THR A 4 76.36 -0.78 6.16
CA THR A 4 76.30 0.54 6.76
C THR A 4 76.24 1.62 5.69
N LEU A 5 75.56 2.73 5.99
CA LEU A 5 75.90 4.06 5.48
C LEU A 5 75.42 5.12 6.48
N ILE A 6 76.40 5.74 7.13
CA ILE A 6 76.30 6.91 7.99
C ILE A 6 76.48 8.14 7.10
N LYS A 7 75.60 9.15 7.19
CA LYS A 7 75.96 10.58 7.11
C LYS A 7 74.94 11.39 7.92
N GLY A 8 75.43 11.99 9.01
CA GLY A 8 74.64 12.83 9.89
C GLY A 8 74.48 14.26 9.37
N LEU A 9 73.53 14.96 9.96
CA LEU A 9 73.58 16.39 10.20
C LEU A 9 72.75 16.66 11.44
N ALA A 10 73.44 16.96 12.54
CA ALA A 10 72.83 17.48 13.75
C ALA A 10 72.70 19.00 13.58
N PHE A 11 71.49 19.52 13.78
CA PHE A 11 71.30 20.87 14.27
C PHE A 11 70.21 20.84 15.33
N SER A 12 70.63 21.03 16.57
CA SER A 12 69.79 21.27 17.74
C SER A 12 69.11 22.63 17.61
N ALA A 13 67.78 22.65 17.62
CA ALA A 13 67.00 23.84 17.93
C ALA A 13 65.87 23.46 18.88
N LEU A 14 66.01 23.96 20.11
CA LEU A 14 65.01 24.00 21.16
C LEU A 14 63.79 24.80 20.68
N ALA A 15 62.61 24.16 20.63
CA ALA A 15 61.34 24.88 20.49
C ALA A 15 60.18 24.08 21.12
N LEU A 16 59.71 24.61 22.26
CA LEU A 16 58.32 24.73 22.72
C LEU A 16 57.38 23.52 22.59
N GLY A 17 56.91 23.08 23.76
CA GLY A 17 56.08 21.89 23.93
C GLY A 17 54.82 21.85 23.08
N ILE A 18 54.51 20.63 22.64
CA ILE A 18 53.15 20.20 22.33
C ILE A 18 53.09 18.78 22.89
N GLY A 19 52.40 18.62 24.02
CA GLY A 19 52.09 17.30 24.54
C GLY A 19 51.35 16.54 23.46
N PHE A 20 51.89 15.40 23.05
CA PHE A 20 51.16 14.41 22.27
C PHE A 20 50.02 13.90 23.14
N THR A 21 48.88 14.60 23.13
CA THR A 21 47.65 14.00 23.60
C THR A 21 47.34 12.88 22.61
N THR A 22 47.57 11.63 23.02
CA THR A 22 46.98 10.49 22.35
C THR A 22 45.48 10.70 22.44
N GLN A 23 44.91 11.26 21.38
CA GLN A 23 43.48 11.42 21.22
C GLN A 23 42.90 10.01 21.24
N GLN A 24 42.43 9.60 22.43
CA GLN A 24 41.66 8.39 22.62
C GLN A 24 40.42 8.53 21.76
N THR A 25 40.48 7.98 20.55
CA THR A 25 39.30 7.77 19.74
C THR A 25 38.47 6.75 20.49
N ASN A 26 37.46 7.23 21.22
CA ASN A 26 36.38 6.38 21.67
C ASN A 26 35.65 5.94 20.40
N ALA A 27 36.15 4.87 19.78
CA ALA A 27 35.42 4.13 18.78
C ALA A 27 34.20 3.58 19.50
N ASP A 28 33.09 4.30 19.38
CA ASP A 28 31.83 3.96 20.01
C ASP A 28 31.30 2.71 19.31
N ALA A 29 31.73 1.54 19.78
CA ALA A 29 31.32 0.26 19.23
C ALA A 29 29.78 0.25 19.23
N SER A 30 29.17 0.09 18.05
CA SER A 30 27.71 0.03 17.94
C SER A 30 27.23 -1.20 18.70
N THR A 31 26.82 -1.00 19.95
CA THR A 31 26.34 -2.09 20.81
C THR A 31 25.17 -2.77 20.12
N ALA A 32 25.21 -4.10 20.07
CA ALA A 32 24.11 -4.91 19.55
C ALA A 32 22.80 -4.52 20.25
N TYR A 33 21.72 -4.43 19.48
CA TYR A 33 20.41 -4.14 20.06
C TYR A 33 19.89 -5.36 20.82
N ARG A 34 19.25 -5.12 21.96
CA ARG A 34 18.52 -6.11 22.76
C ARG A 34 17.03 -5.81 22.82
N THR A 35 16.23 -6.85 22.97
CA THR A 35 14.76 -6.74 23.11
C THR A 35 14.38 -6.33 24.53
N VAL A 36 13.58 -5.28 24.63
CA VAL A 36 13.01 -4.76 25.88
C VAL A 36 11.57 -5.25 26.08
N LYS A 37 10.80 -5.28 24.99
CA LYS A 37 9.38 -5.68 25.03
C LYS A 37 8.98 -6.32 23.71
N THR A 38 8.15 -7.35 23.79
CA THR A 38 7.60 -8.05 22.63
C THR A 38 6.08 -8.02 22.69
N LYS A 39 5.44 -7.81 21.54
CA LYS A 39 4.02 -8.03 21.31
C LYS A 39 3.88 -9.04 20.17
N SER A 40 3.20 -10.15 20.44
CA SER A 40 2.91 -11.18 19.43
C SER A 40 1.73 -10.76 18.55
N TYR A 41 1.79 -11.15 17.28
CA TYR A 41 0.69 -11.08 16.30
C TYR A 41 0.41 -12.42 15.64
N TYR A 42 0.88 -13.53 16.22
CA TYR A 42 0.78 -14.88 15.64
C TYR A 42 -0.65 -15.25 15.19
N SER A 43 -1.68 -14.80 15.90
CA SER A 43 -3.09 -15.09 15.55
C SER A 43 -3.71 -14.18 14.49
N THR A 44 -3.09 -13.04 14.16
CA THR A 44 -3.71 -12.02 13.29
C THR A 44 -2.85 -11.59 12.10
N THR A 45 -1.53 -11.79 12.18
CA THR A 45 -0.55 -11.58 11.11
C THR A 45 -0.85 -10.39 10.20
N PRO A 46 -1.01 -9.16 10.74
CA PRO A 46 -1.52 -8.04 9.97
C PRO A 46 -0.59 -7.72 8.80
N ALA A 47 -1.21 -7.44 7.65
CA ALA A 47 -0.51 -7.11 6.42
C ALA A 47 -0.04 -5.66 6.39
N TYR A 48 1.17 -5.45 5.86
CA TYR A 48 1.82 -4.16 5.65
C TYR A 48 2.52 -4.13 4.29
N HIS A 49 2.88 -2.94 3.85
CA HIS A 49 3.76 -2.74 2.70
C HIS A 49 4.77 -1.62 2.96
N ALA A 50 5.81 -1.54 2.13
CA ALA A 50 6.80 -0.47 2.22
C ALA A 50 6.12 0.88 1.96
N LYS A 51 6.31 1.86 2.85
CA LYS A 51 5.74 3.21 2.68
C LYS A 51 6.20 3.89 1.38
N ASN A 52 7.43 3.61 0.99
CA ASN A 52 7.98 4.05 -0.29
C ASN A 52 8.73 2.86 -0.91
N ALA A 53 8.27 2.40 -2.06
CA ALA A 53 8.78 1.20 -2.73
C ALA A 53 10.18 1.38 -3.34
N THR A 54 10.63 2.61 -3.61
CA THR A 54 11.95 2.89 -4.21
C THR A 54 12.99 3.27 -3.15
N LYS A 55 12.55 3.73 -1.98
CA LYS A 55 13.44 4.09 -0.87
C LYS A 55 14.15 2.84 -0.32
N SER A 56 15.46 2.97 -0.16
CA SER A 56 16.28 1.95 0.49
C SER A 56 15.89 1.80 1.96
N VAL A 57 15.24 0.69 2.30
CA VAL A 57 14.83 0.32 3.66
C VAL A 57 15.31 -1.10 3.91
N TYR A 58 16.13 -1.28 4.94
CA TYR A 58 16.72 -2.58 5.24
C TYR A 58 15.86 -3.42 6.19
N MET A 59 15.82 -4.73 5.93
CA MET A 59 15.52 -5.75 6.91
C MET A 59 16.79 -6.14 7.64
N TRP A 60 16.69 -6.27 8.96
CA TRP A 60 17.82 -6.57 9.82
C TRP A 60 17.65 -7.92 10.51
N ASN A 61 18.76 -8.47 10.99
CA ASN A 61 18.74 -9.56 11.98
C ASN A 61 18.21 -9.06 13.34
N SER A 62 17.98 -9.97 14.29
CA SER A 62 17.39 -9.67 15.60
C SER A 62 18.19 -8.68 16.45
N THR A 63 19.50 -8.56 16.22
CA THR A 63 20.40 -7.66 16.96
C THR A 63 20.72 -6.36 16.23
N ILE A 64 20.13 -6.14 15.04
CA ILE A 64 20.33 -4.94 14.21
C ILE A 64 21.81 -4.69 13.88
N THR A 65 22.60 -5.77 13.70
CA THR A 65 24.02 -5.70 13.32
C THR A 65 24.26 -6.08 11.87
N LYS A 66 23.32 -6.81 11.24
CA LYS A 66 23.44 -7.29 9.86
C LYS A 66 22.19 -6.94 9.05
N LYS A 67 22.42 -6.37 7.86
CA LYS A 67 21.38 -6.16 6.84
C LYS A 67 21.15 -7.48 6.11
N LEU A 68 19.92 -7.96 6.10
CA LEU A 68 19.54 -9.22 5.46
C LEU A 68 18.98 -8.96 4.05
N HIS A 69 18.07 -8.01 3.95
CA HIS A 69 17.37 -7.68 2.71
C HIS A 69 17.13 -6.17 2.62
N ASN A 70 16.76 -5.70 1.42
CA ASN A 70 16.33 -4.32 1.20
C ASN A 70 14.95 -4.34 0.56
N LEU A 71 13.98 -3.67 1.18
CA LEU A 71 12.58 -3.62 0.73
C LEU A 71 12.44 -3.03 -0.68
N LYS A 72 13.39 -2.18 -1.13
CA LYS A 72 13.38 -1.63 -2.49
C LYS A 72 13.47 -2.70 -3.58
N ASN A 73 14.04 -3.87 -3.26
CA ASN A 73 14.15 -5.01 -4.17
C ASN A 73 12.84 -5.83 -4.21
N TYR A 74 11.87 -5.47 -3.38
CA TYR A 74 10.59 -6.15 -3.20
C TYR A 74 9.41 -5.16 -3.33
N PRO A 75 9.38 -4.32 -4.40
CA PRO A 75 8.45 -3.18 -4.48
C PRO A 75 6.98 -3.61 -4.54
N LYS A 76 6.72 -4.87 -4.92
CA LYS A 76 5.38 -5.46 -5.05
C LYS A 76 4.98 -6.40 -3.90
N THR A 77 5.67 -6.32 -2.76
CA THR A 77 5.52 -7.32 -1.68
C THR A 77 4.65 -6.82 -0.54
N THR A 78 3.72 -7.69 -0.11
CA THR A 78 3.02 -7.58 1.17
C THR A 78 3.81 -8.31 2.25
N TRP A 79 3.97 -7.65 3.39
CA TRP A 79 4.71 -8.11 4.57
C TRP A 79 3.74 -8.44 5.70
N TYR A 80 3.80 -9.66 6.22
CA TYR A 80 2.99 -10.12 7.33
C TYR A 80 3.75 -9.96 8.64
N VAL A 81 3.21 -9.19 9.57
CA VAL A 81 3.87 -8.92 10.86
C VAL A 81 3.58 -10.07 11.82
N GLN A 82 4.62 -10.77 12.29
CA GLN A 82 4.47 -11.84 13.29
C GLN A 82 4.61 -11.32 14.72
N LYS A 83 5.45 -10.30 14.93
CA LYS A 83 5.65 -9.66 16.22
C LYS A 83 6.18 -8.24 16.08
N SER A 84 5.88 -7.41 17.08
CA SER A 84 6.51 -6.10 17.30
C SER A 84 7.46 -6.18 18.48
N VAL A 85 8.68 -5.67 18.33
CA VAL A 85 9.69 -5.64 19.38
C VAL A 85 10.16 -4.21 19.63
N LYS A 86 10.31 -3.83 20.90
CA LYS A 86 11.05 -2.64 21.31
C LYS A 86 12.50 -3.05 21.47
N LEU A 87 13.38 -2.53 20.61
CA LEU A 87 14.81 -2.80 20.62
C LEU A 87 15.57 -1.58 21.14
N THR A 88 16.62 -1.80 21.92
CA THR A 88 17.53 -0.75 22.38
C THR A 88 18.98 -1.21 22.38
N ASN A 89 19.91 -0.29 22.13
CA ASN A 89 21.34 -0.51 22.37
C ASN A 89 21.87 0.30 23.57
N GLY A 90 20.97 0.79 24.43
CA GLY A 90 21.28 1.68 25.56
C GLY A 90 21.30 3.17 25.19
N LYS A 91 21.62 3.51 23.94
CA LYS A 91 21.65 4.90 23.44
C LYS A 91 20.42 5.25 22.60
N LYS A 92 20.00 4.31 21.75
CA LYS A 92 18.90 4.46 20.81
C LYS A 92 17.87 3.38 21.07
N THR A 93 16.60 3.75 20.93
CA THR A 93 15.47 2.84 21.14
C THR A 93 14.47 2.99 20.00
N GLY A 94 13.94 1.88 19.51
CA GLY A 94 12.97 1.87 18.42
C GLY A 94 12.02 0.69 18.49
N ILE A 95 10.89 0.80 17.78
CA ILE A 95 9.96 -0.31 17.58
C ILE A 95 10.17 -0.88 16.19
N PHE A 96 10.42 -2.18 16.13
CA PHE A 96 10.63 -2.94 14.92
C PHE A 96 9.55 -4.00 14.77
N TYR A 97 9.09 -4.21 13.55
CA TYR A 97 8.25 -5.34 13.20
C TYR A 97 9.13 -6.44 12.64
N TYR A 98 8.96 -7.65 13.17
CA TYR A 98 9.41 -8.85 12.49
C TYR A 98 8.36 -9.20 11.43
N VAL A 99 8.79 -9.16 10.18
CA VAL A 99 7.95 -9.39 9.02
C VAL A 99 8.47 -10.52 8.18
N GLU A 100 7.56 -11.18 7.47
CA GLU A 100 7.86 -12.17 6.44
C GLU A 100 6.96 -11.96 5.21
N ASN A 101 7.44 -12.40 4.05
CA ASN A 101 6.60 -12.48 2.84
C ASN A 101 5.70 -13.73 2.91
N ALA A 102 4.72 -13.83 2.01
CA ALA A 102 3.76 -14.94 2.01
C ALA A 102 4.39 -16.35 1.96
N SER A 103 5.57 -16.49 1.33
CA SER A 103 6.29 -17.75 1.23
C SER A 103 7.32 -17.97 2.34
N ASN A 104 7.41 -17.07 3.33
CA ASN A 104 8.36 -17.11 4.45
C ASN A 104 9.86 -17.16 4.07
N SER A 105 10.18 -16.92 2.80
CA SER A 105 11.55 -16.98 2.27
C SER A 105 12.34 -15.70 2.53
N VAL A 106 11.64 -14.56 2.69
CA VAL A 106 12.24 -13.26 2.97
C VAL A 106 11.65 -12.73 4.26
N ARG A 107 12.49 -12.60 5.30
CA ARG A 107 12.05 -12.24 6.65
C ARG A 107 13.11 -11.47 7.42
N GLY A 108 12.67 -10.65 8.37
CA GLY A 108 13.57 -9.90 9.23
C GLY A 108 12.90 -8.75 9.97
N TYR A 109 13.71 -7.93 10.63
CA TYR A 109 13.24 -6.79 11.42
C TYR A 109 13.29 -5.50 10.61
N VAL A 110 12.15 -4.80 10.53
CA VAL A 110 12.02 -3.50 9.86
C VAL A 110 11.52 -2.47 10.86
N TRP A 111 12.10 -1.27 10.84
CA TRP A 111 11.60 -0.19 11.68
C TRP A 111 10.17 0.19 11.28
N ARG A 112 9.26 0.24 12.26
CA ARG A 112 7.81 0.35 11.98
C ARG A 112 7.42 1.53 11.09
N GLY A 113 8.14 2.65 11.19
CA GLY A 113 7.79 3.88 10.47
C GLY A 113 8.10 3.84 8.96
N TYR A 114 8.80 2.81 8.49
CA TYR A 114 8.98 2.55 7.06
C TYR A 114 7.87 1.69 6.45
N LEU A 115 6.93 1.21 7.25
CA LEU A 115 5.82 0.38 6.81
C LEU A 115 4.50 1.13 6.93
N THR A 116 3.59 0.85 6.01
CA THR A 116 2.20 1.31 6.03
C THR A 116 1.31 0.08 6.17
N LYS A 117 0.29 0.17 7.03
CA LYS A 117 -0.64 -0.93 7.27
C LYS A 117 -1.51 -1.17 6.03
N GLY A 118 -1.82 -2.43 5.75
CA GLY A 118 -2.58 -2.88 4.59
C GLY A 118 -1.72 -3.68 3.62
N SER A 119 -2.33 -4.65 2.95
CA SER A 119 -1.67 -5.39 1.87
C SER A 119 -1.36 -4.44 0.72
N LEU A 120 -0.24 -4.68 0.03
CA LEU A 120 0.01 -4.02 -1.24
C LEU A 120 -0.96 -4.58 -2.28
N SER A 121 -2.07 -3.88 -2.48
CA SER A 121 -2.96 -4.14 -3.61
C SER A 121 -2.19 -3.82 -4.88
N THR A 122 -1.97 -4.82 -5.74
CA THR A 122 -1.52 -4.56 -7.10
C THR A 122 -2.68 -3.84 -7.79
N ALA A 123 -2.60 -2.51 -7.83
CA ALA A 123 -3.56 -1.61 -8.45
C ALA A 123 -5.02 -1.76 -7.96
N THR A 124 -5.37 -1.11 -6.85
CA THR A 124 -6.55 -0.23 -6.94
C THR A 124 -6.04 1.08 -7.48
N ASN A 125 -6.08 1.23 -8.81
CA ASN A 125 -6.01 2.55 -9.43
C ASN A 125 -7.00 3.43 -8.66
N THR A 126 -6.54 4.40 -7.88
CA THR A 126 -7.37 5.56 -7.53
C THR A 126 -7.24 6.61 -8.63
N ASN A 127 -7.14 6.17 -9.90
CA ASN A 127 -7.71 6.99 -10.95
C ASN A 127 -9.21 6.95 -10.69
N SER A 128 -9.74 8.01 -10.09
CA SER A 128 -11.10 8.41 -10.41
C SER A 128 -11.11 8.55 -11.93
N LEU A 129 -11.56 7.51 -12.64
CA LEU A 129 -11.77 7.64 -14.07
C LEU A 129 -12.81 8.75 -14.21
N THR A 130 -12.40 9.89 -14.75
CA THR A 130 -13.26 11.07 -14.89
C THR A 130 -14.07 10.99 -16.18
N THR A 131 -13.72 10.07 -17.09
CA THR A 131 -14.37 9.84 -18.36
C THR A 131 -14.92 8.43 -18.46
N ALA A 132 -16.21 8.36 -18.78
CA ALA A 132 -16.89 7.10 -19.04
C ALA A 132 -16.50 6.56 -20.42
N THR A 133 -16.24 5.26 -20.49
CA THR A 133 -15.88 4.51 -21.69
C THR A 133 -16.55 3.14 -21.64
N SER A 134 -16.66 2.47 -22.78
CA SER A 134 -17.24 1.11 -22.82
C SER A 134 -16.49 0.06 -22.00
N ASN A 135 -15.27 0.37 -21.52
CA ASN A 135 -14.47 -0.53 -20.69
C ASN A 135 -14.59 -0.26 -19.19
N ASN A 136 -15.23 0.82 -18.76
CA ASN A 136 -15.20 1.24 -17.35
C ASN A 136 -16.56 1.69 -16.78
N SER A 137 -17.60 1.79 -17.59
CA SER A 137 -18.90 2.29 -17.19
C SER A 137 -20.03 1.33 -17.55
N ILE A 138 -21.22 1.62 -17.05
CA ILE A 138 -22.48 1.13 -17.62
C ILE A 138 -23.36 2.33 -17.95
N THR A 139 -24.32 2.10 -18.84
CA THR A 139 -25.38 3.07 -19.15
C THR A 139 -26.64 2.69 -18.39
N PHE A 140 -27.25 3.66 -17.70
CA PHE A 140 -28.61 3.55 -17.21
C PHE A 140 -29.55 4.26 -18.19
N ASN A 141 -30.60 3.55 -18.62
CA ASN A 141 -31.70 4.12 -19.37
C ASN A 141 -32.92 4.18 -18.44
N PHE A 142 -33.28 5.37 -17.99
CA PHE A 142 -34.44 5.59 -17.13
C PHE A 142 -35.67 5.82 -18.00
N VAL A 143 -36.67 4.96 -17.84
CA VAL A 143 -37.94 5.04 -18.57
C VAL A 143 -39.09 5.30 -17.61
N ASP A 144 -40.01 6.17 -18.01
CA ASP A 144 -41.22 6.42 -17.24
C ASP A 144 -42.08 5.15 -17.19
N ASP A 145 -42.56 4.76 -16.01
CA ASP A 145 -43.26 3.49 -15.81
C ASP A 145 -44.61 3.43 -16.55
N ASN A 146 -45.27 4.58 -16.72
CA ASN A 146 -46.60 4.66 -17.32
C ASN A 146 -46.52 4.67 -18.85
N THR A 147 -45.59 5.45 -19.39
CA THR A 147 -45.50 5.72 -20.84
C THR A 147 -44.41 4.89 -21.54
N GLY A 148 -43.45 4.35 -20.79
CA GLY A 148 -42.27 3.69 -21.34
C GLY A 148 -41.29 4.65 -22.04
N ALA A 149 -41.56 5.95 -22.04
CA ALA A 149 -40.72 6.96 -22.67
C ALA A 149 -39.40 7.11 -21.91
N THR A 150 -38.30 7.38 -22.63
CA THR A 150 -37.01 7.65 -21.99
C THR A 150 -37.05 9.01 -21.30
N VAL A 151 -36.85 9.01 -19.98
CA VAL A 151 -36.75 10.21 -19.14
C VAL A 151 -35.32 10.72 -19.13
N LYS A 152 -34.33 9.82 -18.98
CA LYS A 152 -32.91 10.18 -18.92
C LYS A 152 -32.04 8.99 -19.31
N THR A 153 -30.96 9.25 -20.03
CA THR A 153 -29.85 8.29 -20.20
C THR A 153 -28.61 8.85 -19.53
N ALA A 154 -27.95 8.06 -18.70
CA ALA A 154 -26.75 8.49 -17.99
C ALA A 154 -25.71 7.37 -17.89
N GLN A 155 -24.43 7.74 -17.97
CA GLN A 155 -23.34 6.80 -17.74
C GLN A 155 -22.85 6.88 -16.31
N TRP A 156 -22.66 5.71 -15.70
CA TRP A 156 -22.06 5.58 -14.38
C TRP A 156 -20.73 4.86 -14.49
N ILE A 157 -19.66 5.55 -14.11
CA ILE A 157 -18.31 5.00 -14.05
C ILE A 157 -18.23 4.08 -12.84
N ILE A 158 -17.86 2.82 -13.06
CA ILE A 158 -17.79 1.82 -11.99
C ILE A 158 -16.61 2.17 -11.07
N PRO A 159 -16.84 2.50 -9.79
CA PRO A 159 -15.76 2.85 -8.89
C PRO A 159 -14.85 1.66 -8.63
N ASN A 160 -13.54 1.88 -8.64
CA ASN A 160 -12.58 0.82 -8.33
C ASN A 160 -12.73 0.27 -6.89
N SER A 161 -13.28 1.08 -5.97
CA SER A 161 -13.63 0.64 -4.61
C SER A 161 -14.75 -0.41 -4.57
N TYR A 162 -15.51 -0.58 -5.65
CA TYR A 162 -16.60 -1.55 -5.73
C TYR A 162 -16.13 -2.89 -6.34
N LEU A 163 -14.89 -2.95 -6.84
CA LEU A 163 -14.35 -4.13 -7.50
C LEU A 163 -13.83 -5.16 -6.49
N LYS A 164 -13.99 -6.45 -6.84
CA LYS A 164 -13.31 -7.55 -6.13
C LYS A 164 -11.79 -7.39 -6.28
N SER A 165 -11.04 -7.89 -5.30
CA SER A 165 -9.58 -7.89 -5.38
C SER A 165 -9.10 -8.60 -6.65
N GLY A 166 -8.26 -7.92 -7.44
CA GLY A 166 -7.73 -8.44 -8.71
C GLY A 166 -8.70 -8.41 -9.90
N ALA A 167 -9.93 -7.94 -9.74
CA ALA A 167 -10.86 -7.80 -10.86
C ALA A 167 -10.42 -6.68 -11.81
N THR A 168 -10.57 -6.92 -13.12
CA THR A 168 -10.28 -5.94 -14.16
C THR A 168 -11.56 -5.60 -14.93
N LEU A 169 -11.80 -4.30 -15.15
CA LEU A 169 -12.90 -3.82 -15.97
C LEU A 169 -12.55 -3.96 -17.46
N LYS A 170 -13.42 -4.61 -18.23
CA LYS A 170 -13.31 -4.77 -19.68
C LYS A 170 -14.71 -4.91 -20.27
N LYS A 171 -14.96 -4.27 -21.42
CA LYS A 171 -16.24 -4.36 -22.12
C LYS A 171 -16.70 -5.81 -22.26
N GLY A 172 -17.96 -6.09 -21.93
CA GLY A 172 -18.58 -7.40 -22.06
C GLY A 172 -18.41 -8.34 -20.87
N VAL A 173 -17.59 -7.99 -19.86
CA VAL A 173 -17.46 -8.78 -18.63
C VAL A 173 -18.70 -8.59 -17.75
N LEU A 174 -19.27 -9.69 -17.23
CA LEU A 174 -20.42 -9.66 -16.33
C LEU A 174 -20.09 -8.94 -15.02
N LEU A 175 -20.96 -8.03 -14.58
CA LEU A 175 -20.76 -7.25 -13.35
C LEU A 175 -20.70 -8.12 -12.08
N LYS A 176 -21.47 -9.22 -12.01
CA LYS A 176 -21.40 -10.17 -10.90
C LYS A 176 -20.02 -10.81 -10.72
N ASN A 177 -19.20 -10.82 -11.77
CA ASN A 177 -17.85 -11.37 -11.72
C ASN A 177 -16.84 -10.33 -11.19
N VAL A 178 -17.08 -9.04 -11.42
CA VAL A 178 -16.13 -7.96 -11.08
C VAL A 178 -16.50 -7.16 -9.83
N LEU A 179 -17.78 -7.03 -9.49
CA LEU A 179 -18.24 -6.26 -8.33
C LEU A 179 -18.24 -7.10 -7.05
N THR A 180 -17.82 -6.51 -5.93
CA THR A 180 -17.90 -7.12 -4.59
C THR A 180 -19.33 -7.43 -4.18
N ASN A 181 -20.27 -6.57 -4.57
CA ASN A 181 -21.69 -6.74 -4.35
C ASN A 181 -22.44 -6.15 -5.54
N LEU A 182 -23.31 -6.94 -6.16
CA LEU A 182 -24.08 -6.51 -7.33
C LEU A 182 -25.02 -5.33 -6.99
N ALA A 183 -25.51 -5.24 -5.75
CA ALA A 183 -26.37 -4.16 -5.27
C ALA A 183 -25.72 -2.77 -5.39
N LYS A 184 -24.41 -2.67 -5.57
CA LYS A 184 -23.72 -1.39 -5.85
C LYS A 184 -24.16 -0.73 -7.15
N VAL A 185 -24.73 -1.49 -8.09
CA VAL A 185 -25.34 -0.94 -9.30
C VAL A 185 -26.53 -0.02 -8.94
N TRP A 186 -27.27 -0.31 -7.87
CA TRP A 186 -28.36 0.55 -7.40
C TRP A 186 -27.85 1.89 -6.86
N THR A 187 -26.78 1.84 -6.06
CA THR A 187 -26.10 3.07 -5.63
C THR A 187 -25.64 3.90 -6.84
N GLY A 188 -25.14 3.23 -7.89
CA GLY A 188 -24.80 3.86 -9.16
C GLY A 188 -26.00 4.52 -9.83
N ALA A 189 -27.10 3.80 -9.97
CA ALA A 189 -28.32 4.30 -10.58
C ALA A 189 -28.87 5.53 -9.85
N SER A 190 -28.98 5.48 -8.52
CA SER A 190 -29.43 6.61 -7.69
C SER A 190 -28.50 7.82 -7.80
N SER A 191 -27.20 7.62 -8.01
CA SER A 191 -26.24 8.73 -8.15
C SER A 191 -26.34 9.49 -9.47
N VAL A 192 -26.95 8.90 -10.50
CA VAL A 192 -27.06 9.50 -11.85
C VAL A 192 -28.51 9.60 -12.35
N GLY A 193 -29.47 9.27 -11.49
CA GLY A 193 -30.90 9.28 -11.78
C GLY A 193 -31.43 10.65 -12.20
N PRO A 194 -32.63 10.72 -12.79
CA PRO A 194 -33.31 11.98 -13.08
C PRO A 194 -33.80 12.65 -11.80
N ASP A 195 -33.65 13.97 -11.70
CA ASP A 195 -34.18 14.75 -10.57
C ASP A 195 -35.71 14.76 -10.61
N GLY A 196 -36.36 14.63 -9.45
CA GLY A 196 -37.82 14.62 -9.34
C GLY A 196 -38.50 13.30 -9.72
N TYR A 197 -37.75 12.20 -9.80
CA TYR A 197 -38.29 10.86 -10.06
C TYR A 197 -37.80 9.84 -9.03
N ASP A 198 -38.65 8.89 -8.67
CA ASP A 198 -38.30 7.71 -7.89
C ASP A 198 -37.97 6.52 -8.80
N ILE A 199 -36.89 5.80 -8.49
CA ILE A 199 -36.57 4.53 -9.14
C ILE A 199 -37.42 3.44 -8.49
N ILE A 200 -38.34 2.84 -9.26
CA ILE A 200 -39.30 1.86 -8.75
C ILE A 200 -38.87 0.41 -9.00
N ASP A 201 -37.94 0.18 -9.94
CA ASP A 201 -37.42 -1.15 -10.21
C ASP A 201 -36.40 -1.55 -9.14
N THR A 202 -36.88 -2.25 -8.10
CA THR A 202 -36.06 -2.68 -6.95
C THR A 202 -35.68 -4.16 -7.02
N SER A 203 -36.16 -4.88 -8.04
CA SER A 203 -36.15 -6.35 -8.10
C SER A 203 -34.91 -6.96 -8.77
N GLY A 204 -34.07 -6.15 -9.42
CA GLY A 204 -32.83 -6.64 -10.04
C GLY A 204 -33.00 -7.26 -11.42
N THR A 205 -34.15 -7.06 -12.07
CA THR A 205 -34.40 -7.55 -13.43
C THR A 205 -33.30 -7.09 -14.38
N GLY A 206 -32.58 -8.04 -15.00
CA GLY A 206 -31.46 -7.76 -15.91
C GLY A 206 -30.10 -7.44 -15.27
N GLN A 207 -30.03 -7.24 -13.94
CA GLN A 207 -28.79 -6.92 -13.24
C GLN A 207 -27.79 -8.09 -13.22
N SER A 208 -28.29 -9.32 -13.12
CA SER A 208 -27.48 -10.55 -13.06
C SER A 208 -26.76 -10.86 -14.37
N THR A 209 -27.29 -10.36 -15.49
CA THR A 209 -26.74 -10.49 -16.85
C THR A 209 -26.02 -9.23 -17.32
N LEU A 210 -26.02 -8.15 -16.52
CA LEU A 210 -25.43 -6.87 -16.88
C LEU A 210 -23.92 -6.99 -17.03
N LYS A 211 -23.38 -6.35 -18.08
CA LYS A 211 -21.97 -6.36 -18.44
C LYS A 211 -21.38 -4.96 -18.37
N VAL A 212 -20.07 -4.86 -18.12
CA VAL A 212 -19.30 -3.62 -18.30
C VAL A 212 -19.49 -3.12 -19.74
N GLY A 213 -19.80 -1.84 -19.89
CA GLY A 213 -20.15 -1.19 -21.16
C GLY A 213 -21.55 -1.51 -21.67
N GLY A 214 -22.37 -2.23 -20.89
CA GLY A 214 -23.76 -2.54 -21.22
C GLY A 214 -24.75 -1.50 -20.71
N THR A 215 -26.01 -1.69 -21.08
CA THR A 215 -27.12 -0.82 -20.67
C THR A 215 -28.07 -1.58 -19.73
N LEU A 216 -28.51 -0.90 -18.66
CA LEU A 216 -29.60 -1.34 -17.80
C LEU A 216 -30.77 -0.36 -17.93
N THR A 217 -31.93 -0.86 -18.32
CA THR A 217 -33.17 -0.07 -18.33
C THR A 217 -33.82 -0.16 -16.96
N LEU A 218 -34.15 0.99 -16.38
CA LEU A 218 -34.80 1.11 -15.08
C LEU A 218 -36.08 1.92 -15.22
N LYS A 219 -37.15 1.44 -14.58
CA LYS A 219 -38.42 2.17 -14.52
C LYS A 219 -38.37 3.23 -13.41
N VAL A 220 -38.91 4.40 -13.72
CA VAL A 220 -39.03 5.52 -12.80
C VAL A 220 -40.44 6.09 -12.79
N THR A 221 -40.82 6.72 -11.68
CA THR A 221 -42.10 7.42 -11.53
C THR A 221 -41.85 8.83 -11.04
N ALA A 222 -42.55 9.82 -11.61
CA ALA A 222 -42.42 11.20 -11.17
C ALA A 222 -42.86 11.34 -9.70
N GLN A 223 -42.09 12.07 -8.91
CA GLN A 223 -42.47 12.37 -7.54
C GLN A 223 -43.71 13.28 -7.51
N PRO A 224 -44.60 13.12 -6.52
CA PRO A 224 -45.75 13.99 -6.38
C PRO A 224 -45.30 15.44 -6.21
N THR A 225 -45.80 16.33 -7.05
CA THR A 225 -45.65 17.78 -6.87
C THR A 225 -46.31 18.18 -5.55
N LYS A 226 -45.50 18.71 -4.63
CA LYS A 226 -45.96 19.24 -3.35
C LYS A 226 -46.65 20.60 -3.52
#